data_AF-A0A5K0XU39-F1
#
_entry.id   AF-A0A5K0XU39-F1
#
_cell.length_a   1.000
_cell.length_b   1.000
_cell.length_c   1.000
_cell.angle_alpha   90.00
_cell.angle_beta   90.00
_cell.angle_gamma   90.00
#
_symmetry.space_group_name_H-M   'P 1'
#
loop_
_entity.id
_entity.type
_entity.pdbx_description
1 polymer ?
#
loop_
_entity_poly.entity_id
_entity_poly.type
_entity_poly.pdbx_seq_one_letter_code
_entity_poly.pdbx_strand_id
1 'polypeptide(L)' 'MNFTTFLKMAVVVMVMAVVVMVPSWPPSEAAEITDSDYHDALGKAILFFEGQRSGKLPANQRVKWRGDSALSDGRLAN' A
#
# COMPACT_ATOMS: atom_id res chain seq x y z
N MET A 1 12.94 17.03 -37.93
CA MET A 1 13.10 15.81 -37.12
C MET A 1 11.85 14.97 -37.31
N ASN A 2 11.99 13.72 -37.76
CA ASN A 2 10.83 12.87 -38.04
C ASN A 2 10.17 12.44 -36.73
N PHE A 3 8.83 12.32 -36.72
CA PHE A 3 8.05 11.96 -35.53
C PHE A 3 8.54 10.66 -34.86
N THR A 4 8.97 9.69 -35.69
CA THR A 4 9.54 8.42 -35.23
C THR A 4 10.90 8.57 -34.56
N THR A 5 11.73 9.52 -35.00
CA THR A 5 13.01 9.85 -34.35
C THR A 5 12.77 10.54 -33.00
N PHE A 6 11.78 11.43 -32.93
CA PHE A 6 11.39 12.09 -31.70
C PHE A 6 10.90 11.09 -30.64
N LEU A 7 10.03 10.16 -31.02
CA LEU A 7 9.49 9.15 -30.09
C LEU A 7 10.60 8.23 -29.54
N LYS A 8 11.56 7.81 -30.38
CA LYS A 8 12.70 7.01 -29.94
C LYS A 8 13.58 7.75 -28.94
N MET A 9 13.87 9.03 -29.18
CA MET A 9 14.67 9.85 -28.26
C MET A 9 13.92 10.09 -26.94
N ALA A 10 12.60 10.32 -26.99
CA ALA A 10 11.78 10.49 -25.79
C ALA A 10 11.77 9.24 -24.90
N VAL A 11 11.65 8.03 -25.50
CA VAL A 11 11.72 6.77 -24.76
C VAL A 11 13.10 6.58 -24.11
N VAL A 12 14.17 6.85 -24.84
CA VAL A 12 15.54 6.75 -24.30
C VAL A 12 15.75 7.72 -23.14
N VAL A 13 15.28 8.96 -23.25
CA VAL A 13 15.37 9.96 -22.17
C VAL A 13 14.56 9.54 -20.95
N MET A 14 13.35 9.00 -21.12
CA MET A 14 12.53 8.50 -20.03
C MET A 14 13.20 7.31 -19.31
N VAL A 15 13.79 6.38 -20.06
CA VAL A 15 14.52 5.23 -19.50
C VAL A 15 15.76 5.71 -18.73
N MET A 16 16.54 6.64 -19.29
CA MET A 16 17.71 7.20 -18.61
C MET A 16 17.32 7.99 -17.36
N ALA A 17 16.22 8.74 -17.39
CA ALA A 17 15.71 9.45 -16.21
C ALA A 17 15.33 8.48 -15.08
N VAL A 18 14.66 7.37 -15.40
CA VAL A 18 14.35 6.33 -14.40
C VAL A 18 15.62 5.68 -13.85
N VAL A 19 16.57 5.33 -14.72
CA VAL A 19 17.85 4.70 -14.31
C VAL A 19 18.70 5.62 -13.43
N VAL A 20 18.59 6.95 -13.60
CA VAL A 20 19.30 7.94 -12.78
C VAL A 20 18.55 8.25 -11.48
N MET A 21 17.22 8.22 -11.47
CA MET A 21 16.42 8.47 -10.25
C MET A 21 16.39 7.28 -9.29
N VAL A 22 16.40 6.04 -9.79
CA VAL A 22 16.29 4.83 -8.95
C VAL A 22 17.42 4.70 -7.91
N PRO A 23 18.71 4.97 -8.22
CA PRO A 23 19.81 4.85 -7.26
C PRO A 23 19.87 5.95 -6.19
N SER A 24 19.17 7.08 -6.40
CA SER A 24 19.09 8.18 -5.44
C SER A 24 17.85 8.11 -4.55
N TRP A 25 17.02 7.09 -4.74
CA TRP A 25 15.96 6.77 -3.80
C TRP A 25 16.60 6.45 -2.45
N PRO A 26 16.23 7.16 -1.36
CA PRO A 26 16.76 6.84 -0.05
C PRO A 26 16.48 5.35 0.20
N PRO A 27 17.45 4.57 0.72
CA PRO A 27 17.14 3.23 1.16
C PRO A 27 15.95 3.36 2.10
N SER A 28 14.83 2.71 1.78
CA SER A 28 13.71 2.60 2.72
C SER A 28 14.31 2.17 4.05
N GLU A 29 14.12 2.92 5.15
CA GLU A 29 14.63 2.55 6.47
C GLU A 29 14.40 1.06 6.69
N ALA A 30 15.45 0.26 6.47
CA ALA A 30 15.44 -1.14 6.82
C ALA A 30 15.48 -1.07 8.33
N ALA A 31 14.31 -1.27 8.95
CA ALA A 31 14.14 -1.18 10.39
C ALA A 31 15.29 -1.93 11.06
N GLU A 32 16.17 -1.19 11.71
CA GLU A 32 17.24 -1.75 12.52
C GLU A 32 16.55 -2.59 13.60
N ILE A 33 16.81 -3.90 13.64
CA ILE A 33 16.30 -4.78 14.70
C ILE A 33 17.13 -4.51 15.96
N THR A 34 16.94 -3.31 16.52
CA THR A 34 17.12 -3.09 17.95
C THR A 34 16.00 -3.85 18.64
N ASP A 35 16.29 -4.51 19.78
CA ASP A 35 15.38 -5.31 20.60
C ASP A 35 13.91 -5.09 20.24
N SER A 36 13.38 -5.97 19.38
CA SER A 36 12.15 -5.68 18.64
C SER A 36 11.05 -5.37 19.64
N ASP A 37 10.48 -4.16 19.56
CA ASP A 37 9.37 -3.75 20.41
C ASP A 37 8.15 -4.62 20.09
N TYR A 38 8.09 -5.77 20.75
CA TYR A 38 7.04 -6.76 20.58
C TYR A 38 5.68 -6.19 20.95
N HIS A 39 5.63 -5.15 21.80
CA HIS A 39 4.40 -4.47 22.13
C HIS A 39 3.86 -3.70 20.92
N ASP A 40 4.70 -2.94 20.23
CA ASP A 40 4.31 -2.27 18.97
C ASP A 40 4.02 -3.28 17.85
N ALA A 41 4.85 -4.30 17.68
CA ALA A 41 4.65 -5.34 16.67
C ALA A 41 3.33 -6.10 16.88
N LEU A 42 3.00 -6.47 18.12
CA LEU A 42 1.74 -7.11 18.47
C LEU A 42 0.56 -6.15 18.27
N GLY A 43 0.70 -4.89 18.65
CA GLY A 43 -0.32 -3.86 18.41
C GLY A 43 -0.66 -3.71 16.93
N LYS A 44 0.36 -3.67 16.05
CA LYS A 44 0.20 -3.65 14.59
C LYS A 44 -0.42 -4.93 14.05
N ALA A 45 -0.02 -6.10 14.56
CA ALA A 45 -0.62 -7.37 14.18
C ALA A 45 -2.12 -7.43 14.50
N ILE A 46 -2.53 -6.93 15.67
CA ILE A 46 -3.96 -6.83 16.03
C ILE A 46 -4.67 -5.82 15.11
N LEU A 47 -4.05 -4.67 14.83
CA LEU A 47 -4.60 -3.66 13.93
C LEU A 47 -4.82 -4.20 12.51
N PHE A 48 -3.95 -5.08 12.03
CA PHE A 48 -4.12 -5.76 10.74
C PHE A 48 -5.43 -6.58 10.70
N PHE A 49 -5.69 -7.41 11.71
CA PHE A 49 -6.92 -8.20 11.78
C PHE A 49 -8.16 -7.32 11.94
N GLU A 50 -8.07 -6.25 12.72
CA GLU A 50 -9.13 -5.27 12.84
C GLU A 50 -9.49 -4.62 11.50
N GLY A 51 -8.49 -4.40 10.66
CA GLY A 51 -8.64 -3.90 9.30
C GLY A 51 -9.29 -4.89 8.35
N GLN A 52 -9.31 -6.20 8.65
CA GLN A 52 -9.93 -7.22 7.80
C GLN A 52 -11.38 -7.56 8.16
N ARG A 53 -11.95 -6.90 9.17
CA ARG A 53 -13.34 -7.13 9.58
C ARG A 53 -14.33 -6.86 8.44
N SER A 54 -15.31 -7.74 8.34
CA SER A 54 -16.44 -7.70 7.40
C SER A 54 -17.75 -7.48 8.18
N GLY A 55 -18.80 -7.03 7.53
CA GLY A 55 -20.09 -6.73 8.16
C GLY A 55 -20.17 -5.29 8.67
N LYS A 56 -21.08 -5.08 9.63
CA LYS A 56 -21.26 -3.78 10.29
C LYS A 56 -20.13 -3.54 11.29
N LEU A 57 -19.38 -2.46 11.11
CA LEU A 57 -18.25 -2.14 11.95
C LEU A 57 -18.69 -1.41 13.24
N PRO A 58 -18.01 -1.66 14.36
CA PRO A 58 -18.32 -0.97 15.61
C PRO A 58 -17.91 0.51 15.54
N ALA A 59 -18.73 1.40 16.12
CA ALA A 59 -18.54 2.85 16.04
C ALA A 59 -17.20 3.34 16.65
N ASN A 60 -16.62 2.56 17.57
CA ASN A 60 -15.35 2.85 18.23
C ASN A 60 -14.12 2.21 17.55
N GLN A 61 -14.24 1.78 16.29
CA GLN A 61 -13.11 1.22 15.54
C GLN A 61 -11.95 2.23 15.35
N ARG A 62 -10.72 1.71 15.50
CA ARG A 62 -9.46 2.46 15.28
C ARG A 62 -9.13 2.69 13.80
N VAL A 63 -9.48 1.74 12.93
CA VAL A 63 -9.21 1.78 11.47
C VAL A 63 -10.21 2.71 10.76
N LYS A 64 -9.85 3.99 10.56
CA LYS A 64 -10.76 5.03 10.02
C LYS A 64 -11.07 4.92 8.53
N TRP A 65 -10.24 4.23 7.76
CA TRP A 65 -10.41 4.06 6.32
C TRP A 65 -11.31 2.87 5.94
N ARG A 66 -11.74 2.05 6.90
CA ARG A 66 -12.71 0.96 6.69
C ARG A 66 -14.11 1.39 7.06
N GLY A 67 -15.10 0.94 6.28
CA GLY A 67 -16.54 1.13 6.52
C GLY A 67 -17.31 -0.18 6.44
N ASP A 68 -18.61 -0.13 6.72
CA ASP A 68 -19.50 -1.29 6.68
C ASP A 68 -19.45 -1.98 5.31
N SER A 69 -19.34 -3.31 5.31
CA SER A 69 -19.28 -4.12 4.10
C SER A 69 -20.07 -5.42 4.26
N ALA A 70 -20.37 -6.12 3.15
CA ALA A 70 -20.94 -7.48 3.19
C ALA A 70 -22.22 -7.66 4.03
N LEU A 71 -23.04 -6.60 4.18
CA LEU A 71 -24.22 -6.61 5.06
C LEU A 71 -25.33 -7.56 4.61
N SER A 72 -25.32 -7.95 3.34
CA SER A 72 -26.28 -8.87 2.73
C SER A 72 -25.70 -10.27 2.48
N ASP A 73 -24.47 -10.55 2.90
CA ASP A 73 -23.84 -11.85 2.68
C ASP A 73 -24.66 -12.95 3.39
N GLY A 74 -24.93 -14.03 2.66
CA GLY A 74 -25.77 -15.14 3.13
C GLY A 74 -27.28 -14.95 2.91
N ARG A 75 -27.74 -13.82 2.38
CA ARG A 75 -29.15 -13.67 1.96
C ARG A 75 -29.37 -14.44 0.64
N LEU A 76 -30.35 -15.33 0.63
CA LEU A 76 -30.79 -16.01 -0.60
C LEU A 76 -31.32 -14.96 -1.58
N ALA A 77 -30.85 -15.02 -2.83
CA ALA A 77 -31.45 -14.28 -3.92
C ALA A 77 -32.78 -14.98 -4.26
N ASN A 78 -33.87 -14.43 -3.76
CA ASN A 78 -35.23 -14.88 -4.06
C ASN A 78 -35.67 -14.35 -5.43
#